data_AF-A0A564Q5T8-F1
#
_entry.id   AF-A0A564Q5T8-F1
#
_cell.length_a   1.000
_cell.length_b   1.000
_cell.length_c   1.000
_cell.angle_alpha   90.00
_cell.angle_beta   90.00
_cell.angle_gamma   90.00
#
_symmetry.space_group_name_H-M   'P 1'
#
loop_
_entity.id
_entity.type
_entity.pdbx_description
1 polymer ?
#
loop_
_entity_poly.entity_id
_entity_poly.type
_entity_poly.pdbx_seq_one_letter_code
_entity_poly.pdbx_strand_id
1 'polypeptide(L)' 'MQIEEDVARLTVENRSSMLQDLDRGRRTEINEINGVVVDLGGGKYGVKCEVNETLLRLVEAIEGANF' A
#
# COMPACT_ATOMS: atom_id res chain seq x y z
N MET A 1 19.55 -0.52 -11.35
CA MET A 1 18.93 -1.00 -10.10
C MET A 1 19.25 -0.01 -8.99
N GLN A 2 18.76 1.23 -9.11
CA GLN A 2 19.30 2.37 -8.34
C GLN A 2 18.26 3.46 -8.08
N ILE A 3 16.97 3.14 -8.16
CA ILE A 3 15.88 4.15 -8.10
C ILE A 3 15.07 4.05 -6.79
N GLU A 4 14.96 2.84 -6.19
CA GLU A 4 14.16 2.62 -4.98
C GLU A 4 14.89 3.00 -3.68
N GLU A 5 16.19 2.71 -3.57
CA GLU A 5 17.00 3.17 -2.42
C GLU A 5 17.07 4.70 -2.33
N ASP A 6 16.86 5.40 -3.45
CA ASP A 6 16.94 6.85 -3.50
C ASP A 6 15.71 7.52 -2.89
N VAL A 7 14.49 7.09 -3.20
CA VAL A 7 13.29 7.81 -2.71
C VAL A 7 13.13 7.64 -1.20
N ALA A 8 13.14 6.41 -0.67
CA ALA A 8 12.93 6.18 0.76
C ALA A 8 14.00 6.87 1.64
N ARG A 9 15.24 6.95 1.16
CA ARG A 9 16.32 7.68 1.83
C ARG A 9 16.14 9.18 1.73
N LEU A 10 15.76 9.70 0.56
CA LEU A 10 15.51 11.13 0.34
C LEU A 10 14.26 11.64 1.09
N THR A 11 13.34 10.74 1.43
CA THR A 11 12.07 11.08 2.09
C THR A 11 11.93 10.49 3.48
N VAL A 12 13.04 10.20 4.17
CA VAL A 12 13.03 9.55 5.50
C VAL A 12 12.19 10.30 6.54
N GLU A 13 12.17 11.64 6.48
CA GLU A 13 11.36 12.48 7.38
C GLU A 13 9.89 12.61 6.94
N ASN A 14 9.55 12.18 5.72
CA ASN A 14 8.21 12.32 5.19
C ASN A 14 7.32 11.18 5.70
N ARG A 15 6.14 11.54 6.21
CA ARG A 15 5.04 10.57 6.34
C ARG A 15 4.46 10.27 4.95
N SER A 16 4.27 8.98 4.64
CA SER A 16 3.60 8.59 3.40
C SER A 16 2.17 9.13 3.34
N SER A 17 1.65 9.38 2.13
CA SER A 17 0.28 9.88 1.93
C SER A 17 -0.75 8.95 2.54
N MET A 18 -0.64 7.63 2.32
CA MET A 18 -1.52 6.65 2.95
C MET A 18 -1.51 6.72 4.48
N LEU A 19 -0.35 6.90 5.12
CA LEU A 19 -0.29 7.06 6.57
C LEU A 19 -1.02 8.35 7.01
N GLN A 20 -0.83 9.45 6.29
CA GLN A 20 -1.54 10.70 6.57
C GLN A 20 -3.05 10.59 6.36
N ASP A 21 -3.52 9.78 5.41
CA ASP A 21 -4.94 9.52 5.21
C ASP A 21 -5.52 8.70 6.37
N LEU A 22 -4.82 7.67 6.83
CA LEU A 22 -5.20 6.92 8.02
C LEU A 22 -5.27 7.81 9.27
N ASP A 23 -4.26 8.67 9.49
CA ASP A 23 -4.25 9.61 10.65
C ASP A 23 -5.45 10.57 10.64
N ARG A 24 -5.95 10.91 9.44
CA ARG A 24 -7.04 11.87 9.24
C ARG A 24 -8.40 11.20 9.04
N GLY A 25 -8.48 9.87 9.18
CA GLY A 25 -9.72 9.11 8.96
C GLY A 25 -10.27 9.27 7.55
N ARG A 26 -9.39 9.32 6.54
CA ARG A 26 -9.76 9.36 5.12
C ARG A 26 -9.52 8.01 4.47
N ARG A 27 -10.21 7.81 3.35
CA ARG A 27 -9.95 6.67 2.47
C ARG A 27 -8.55 6.80 1.88
N THR A 28 -7.83 5.69 1.89
CA THR A 28 -6.49 5.50 1.34
C THR A 28 -6.56 5.01 -0.11
N GLU A 29 -5.43 5.03 -0.80
CA GLU A 29 -5.27 4.48 -2.17
C GLU A 29 -4.79 3.01 -2.16
N ILE A 30 -4.96 2.27 -1.05
CA ILE A 30 -4.41 0.92 -0.91
C ILE A 30 -4.96 -0.06 -1.95
N ASN A 31 -6.23 0.10 -2.34
CA ASN A 31 -6.89 -0.75 -3.32
C ASN A 31 -6.38 -0.47 -4.74
N GLU A 32 -6.14 0.79 -5.06
CA GLU A 32 -5.65 1.27 -6.35
C GLU A 32 -4.16 0.94 -6.55
N ILE A 33 -3.40 0.79 -5.47
CA ILE A 33 -1.97 0.43 -5.52
C ILE A 33 -1.77 -1.07 -5.27
N ASN A 34 -1.97 -1.55 -4.04
CA ASN A 34 -1.69 -2.93 -3.67
C ASN A 34 -2.76 -3.89 -4.18
N GLY A 35 -4.04 -3.47 -4.17
CA GLY A 35 -5.15 -4.26 -4.69
C GLY A 35 -4.98 -4.60 -6.17
N VAL A 36 -4.60 -3.62 -6.99
CA VAL A 36 -4.31 -3.84 -8.42
C VAL A 36 -3.13 -4.80 -8.62
N VAL A 37 -2.07 -4.71 -7.81
CA VAL A 37 -0.94 -5.65 -7.90
C VAL A 37 -1.39 -7.09 -7.58
N VAL A 38 -2.22 -7.28 -6.55
CA VAL A 38 -2.74 -8.61 -6.18
C VAL A 38 -3.67 -9.16 -7.26
N ASP A 39 -4.58 -8.34 -7.81
CA ASP A 39 -5.52 -8.73 -8.85
C ASP A 39 -4.78 -9.12 -10.16
N LEU A 40 -3.86 -8.28 -10.61
CA LEU A 40 -3.06 -8.59 -11.81
C LEU A 40 -2.15 -9.79 -11.58
N GLY A 41 -1.45 -9.84 -10.45
CA GLY A 41 -0.53 -10.93 -10.11
C GLY A 41 -1.25 -12.27 -10.08
N GLY A 42 -2.24 -12.42 -9.21
CA GLY A 42 -2.96 -13.68 -9.01
C GLY A 42 -3.90 -14.02 -10.17
N GLY A 43 -4.67 -13.06 -10.65
CA GLY A 43 -5.71 -13.28 -11.66
C GLY A 43 -5.17 -13.40 -13.08
N LYS A 44 -4.28 -12.49 -13.49
CA LYS A 44 -3.82 -12.40 -14.88
C LYS A 44 -2.52 -13.17 -15.13
N TYR A 45 -1.58 -13.14 -14.19
CA TYR A 45 -0.23 -13.65 -14.41
C TYR A 45 0.09 -14.93 -13.61
N GLY A 46 -0.79 -15.37 -12.71
CA GLY A 46 -0.57 -16.55 -11.86
C GLY A 46 0.59 -16.39 -10.87
N VAL A 47 0.99 -15.15 -10.56
CA VAL A 47 2.05 -14.81 -9.61
C VAL A 47 1.43 -14.46 -8.26
N LYS A 48 1.87 -15.16 -7.20
CA LYS A 48 1.41 -14.85 -5.85
C LYS A 48 2.05 -13.56 -5.34
N CYS A 49 1.22 -12.66 -4.82
CA CYS A 49 1.65 -11.37 -4.28
C CYS A 49 1.42 -11.30 -2.76
N GLU A 50 1.89 -12.31 -2.03
CA GLU A 50 1.53 -12.58 -0.62
C GLU A 50 1.82 -11.38 0.31
N VAL A 51 2.92 -10.66 0.08
CA VAL A 51 3.26 -9.46 0.85
C VAL A 51 2.27 -8.32 0.54
N ASN A 52 1.95 -8.08 -0.73
CA ASN A 52 0.98 -7.04 -1.10
C ASN A 52 -0.43 -7.39 -0.58
N GLU A 53 -0.83 -8.66 -0.61
CA GLU A 53 -2.10 -9.12 -0.07
C GLU A 53 -2.18 -8.92 1.45
N THR A 54 -1.08 -9.19 2.16
CA THR A 54 -1.00 -8.95 3.60
C THR A 54 -1.11 -7.46 3.91
N LEU A 55 -0.34 -6.61 3.21
CA LEU A 55 -0.36 -5.16 3.40
C LEU A 55 -1.73 -4.56 3.08
N LEU A 56 -2.36 -4.99 1.99
CA LEU A 56 -3.72 -4.60 1.60
C LEU A 56 -4.70 -4.82 2.76
N ARG A 57 -4.77 -6.06 3.27
CA ARG A 57 -5.68 -6.42 4.35
C ARG A 57 -5.43 -5.65 5.64
N LEU A 58 -4.16 -5.43 5.99
CA LEU A 58 -3.80 -4.70 7.22
C LEU A 58 -4.24 -3.24 7.14
N VAL A 59 -4.00 -2.58 6.01
CA VAL A 59 -4.38 -1.18 5.83
C VAL A 59 -5.90 -1.03 5.75
N GLU A 60 -6.61 -1.92 5.05
CA GLU A 60 -8.08 -1.93 5.02
C GLU A 60 -8.69 -2.12 6.42
N ALA A 61 -8.08 -2.96 7.26
CA ALA A 61 -8.53 -3.15 8.63
C ALA A 61 -8.34 -1.90 9.50
N ILE A 62 -7.20 -1.20 9.36
CA ILE A 62 -6.95 0.06 10.08
C ILE A 62 -7.88 1.16 9.58
N GLU A 63 -8.05 1.28 8.26
CA GLU A 63 -8.96 2.22 7.63
C GLU A 63 -10.38 2.03 8.17
N GLY A 64 -10.91 0.81 8.12
CA GLY A 64 -12.25 0.49 8.59
C GLY A 64 -12.47 0.67 10.10
N ALA A 65 -11.40 0.65 10.92
CA ALA A 65 -11.48 0.91 12.36
C ALA A 65 -11.48 2.41 12.71
N ASN A 66 -11.02 3.27 11.80
CA ASN A 66 -10.92 4.71 11.98
C ASN A 66 -12.14 5.48 11.42
N PHE A 67 -13.15 4.77 10.89
CA PHE A 67 -14.41 5.30 10.36
C PHE A 67 -15.61 5.09 11.29
#